data_AF-R7HN65-F1
#
_entry.id   AF-R7HN65-F1
#
_cell.length_a   1.000
_cell.length_b   1.000
_cell.length_c   1.000
_cell.angle_alpha   90.00
_cell.angle_beta   90.00
_cell.angle_gamma   90.00
#
_symmetry.space_group_name_H-M   'P 1'
#
loop_
_entity.id
_entity.type
_entity.pdbx_description
1 polymer ?
#
loop_
_entity_poly.entity_id
_entity_poly.type
_entity_poly.pdbx_seq_one_letter_code
_entity_poly.pdbx_strand_id
1 'polypeptide(L)'
;MDNEKIIKLQHFFSVDTKIKKEIYDIAPQSLNGYIDETSISEYTDKLNDSLIYILSELKCVALDVFGKESSIFNKVCYLEQDIKTNFYSCGFDIEKLKSFYQKYISNMEPSFIDDVKRSYIGYYFGGGGVSPLKKASTINEILHLMHSRIINNEGLLQSIPLLNEKDNQHNNTISLRGIRNPMFEQLFMMFPIDLDCGITDMVIINEKTLIMMVRDRGHALSIEVTLNKDNARIEYFIPKICNVEMVNKIPGVNKVNDDSIGTTGTIEVEVKNLPTALFNFISMVPTDMDIVHNYGRGI
;
A
#
# COMPACT_ATOMS: atom_id res chain seq x y z
N MET A 1 -25.42 6.96 2.91
CA MET A 1 -24.44 7.23 1.84
C MET A 1 -23.04 7.39 2.40
N ASP A 2 -22.84 8.16 3.47
CA ASP A 2 -21.52 8.39 4.10
C ASP A 2 -20.81 7.14 4.66
N ASN A 3 -21.57 6.21 5.24
CA ASN A 3 -21.01 4.96 5.77
C ASN A 3 -20.63 3.93 4.69
N GLU A 4 -21.11 4.06 3.46
CA GLU A 4 -20.87 3.03 2.43
C GLU A 4 -19.40 3.03 1.97
N LYS A 5 -18.80 4.20 1.81
CA LYS A 5 -17.40 4.33 1.37
C LYS A 5 -16.43 3.75 2.40
N ILE A 6 -16.66 4.04 3.69
CA ILE A 6 -15.80 3.51 4.75
C ILE A 6 -15.93 1.99 4.86
N ILE A 7 -17.13 1.43 4.69
CA ILE A 7 -17.34 -0.03 4.64
C ILE A 7 -16.57 -0.66 3.48
N LYS A 8 -16.59 -0.04 2.30
CA LYS A 8 -15.83 -0.52 1.13
C LYS A 8 -14.32 -0.46 1.34
N LEU A 9 -13.81 0.58 2.01
CA LEU A 9 -12.41 0.64 2.40
C LEU A 9 -12.05 -0.43 3.44
N GLN A 10 -12.89 -0.61 4.48
CA GLN A 10 -12.72 -1.68 5.46
C GLN A 10 -12.67 -3.06 4.79
N HIS A 11 -13.54 -3.28 3.81
CA HIS A 11 -13.54 -4.50 3.00
C HIS A 11 -12.20 -4.68 2.28
N PHE A 12 -11.72 -3.63 1.58
CA PHE A 12 -10.42 -3.66 0.92
C PHE A 12 -9.26 -4.04 1.85
N PHE A 13 -9.09 -3.35 2.98
CA PHE A 13 -7.96 -3.64 3.88
C PHE A 13 -8.05 -5.02 4.53
N SER A 14 -9.27 -5.50 4.81
CA SER A 14 -9.45 -6.89 5.26
C SER A 14 -9.07 -7.90 4.19
N VAL A 15 -9.46 -7.67 2.94
CA VAL A 15 -9.17 -8.57 1.82
C VAL A 15 -7.69 -8.54 1.46
N ASP A 16 -7.06 -7.38 1.44
CA ASP A 16 -5.63 -7.20 1.18
C ASP A 16 -4.79 -8.06 2.13
N THR A 17 -5.09 -8.00 3.44
CA THR A 17 -4.41 -8.83 4.44
C THR A 17 -4.65 -10.32 4.23
N LYS A 18 -5.90 -10.72 3.93
CA LYS A 18 -6.26 -12.14 3.71
C LYS A 18 -5.59 -12.70 2.45
N ILE A 19 -5.58 -11.96 1.35
CA ILE A 19 -4.93 -12.38 0.10
C ILE A 19 -3.42 -12.49 0.31
N LYS A 20 -2.77 -11.51 0.97
CA LYS A 20 -1.33 -11.61 1.28
C LYS A 20 -0.99 -12.86 2.09
N LYS A 21 -1.83 -13.19 3.08
CA LYS A 21 -1.70 -14.42 3.86
C LYS A 21 -1.92 -15.66 2.98
N GLU A 22 -2.95 -15.67 2.16
CA GLU A 22 -3.26 -16.79 1.26
C GLU A 22 -2.10 -17.06 0.28
N ILE A 23 -1.55 -16.01 -0.35
CA ILE A 23 -0.37 -16.09 -1.21
C ILE A 23 0.80 -16.73 -0.46
N TYR A 24 1.06 -16.29 0.77
CA TYR A 24 2.13 -16.86 1.59
C TYR A 24 1.88 -18.33 1.94
N ASP A 25 0.66 -18.68 2.37
CA ASP A 25 0.28 -20.01 2.83
C ASP A 25 0.21 -21.04 1.70
N ILE A 26 0.03 -20.60 0.44
CA ILE A 26 -0.02 -21.46 -0.75
C ILE A 26 1.32 -21.49 -1.49
N ALA A 27 2.33 -20.78 -1.01
CA ALA A 27 3.65 -20.80 -1.61
C ALA A 27 4.17 -22.25 -1.68
N PRO A 28 4.74 -22.68 -2.83
CA PRO A 28 5.22 -24.04 -2.97
C PRO A 28 6.37 -24.30 -1.98
N GLN A 29 6.30 -25.44 -1.28
CA GLN A 29 7.33 -25.85 -0.32
C GLN A 29 8.66 -26.16 -1.05
N SER A 30 9.79 -25.91 -0.39
CA SER A 30 11.10 -26.36 -0.89
C SER A 30 11.36 -27.83 -0.52
N LEU A 31 12.07 -28.53 -1.43
CA LEU A 31 12.61 -29.91 -1.38
C LEU A 31 11.87 -30.95 -0.50
N ASN A 32 11.37 -32.00 -1.15
CA ASN A 32 10.70 -33.20 -0.59
C ASN A 32 9.20 -33.04 -0.21
N GLY A 33 8.55 -31.91 -0.51
CA GLY A 33 7.09 -31.77 -0.31
C GLY A 33 6.21 -32.42 -1.40
N TYR A 34 6.81 -32.80 -2.54
CA TYR A 34 6.11 -33.23 -3.74
C TYR A 34 6.80 -34.47 -4.32
N ILE A 35 6.64 -35.61 -3.64
CA ILE A 35 7.39 -36.84 -3.93
C ILE A 35 6.60 -37.75 -4.89
N ASP A 36 5.27 -37.64 -4.88
CA ASP A 36 4.36 -38.50 -5.64
C ASP A 36 3.23 -37.69 -6.30
N GLU A 37 2.47 -38.35 -7.18
CA GLU A 37 1.34 -37.72 -7.88
C GLU A 37 0.24 -37.24 -6.92
N THR A 38 0.07 -37.90 -5.76
CA THR A 38 -0.94 -37.55 -4.77
C THR A 38 -0.64 -36.19 -4.14
N SER A 39 0.57 -35.98 -3.64
CA SER A 39 1.02 -34.70 -3.07
C SER A 39 1.01 -33.56 -4.10
N ILE A 40 1.30 -33.85 -5.38
CA ILE A 40 1.17 -32.86 -6.46
C ILE A 40 -0.30 -32.53 -6.74
N SER A 41 -1.19 -33.53 -6.72
CA SER A 41 -2.63 -33.32 -6.88
C SER A 41 -3.20 -32.47 -5.74
N GLU A 42 -2.88 -32.80 -4.50
CA GLU A 42 -3.34 -32.05 -3.31
C GLU A 42 -2.90 -30.58 -3.36
N TYR A 43 -1.65 -30.32 -3.80
CA TYR A 43 -1.18 -28.95 -4.00
C TYR A 43 -1.89 -28.25 -5.15
N THR A 44 -2.12 -28.95 -6.27
CA THR A 44 -2.88 -28.41 -7.41
C THR A 44 -4.28 -27.99 -6.97
N ASP A 45 -4.98 -28.84 -6.21
CA ASP A 45 -6.32 -28.58 -5.71
C ASP A 45 -6.33 -27.38 -4.75
N LYS A 46 -5.40 -27.37 -3.78
CA LYS A 46 -5.24 -26.23 -2.87
C LYS A 46 -4.98 -24.93 -3.62
N LEU A 47 -4.07 -24.95 -4.60
CA LEU A 47 -3.75 -23.77 -5.40
C LEU A 47 -4.96 -23.30 -6.23
N ASN A 48 -5.75 -24.21 -6.79
CA ASN A 48 -6.97 -23.88 -7.52
C ASN A 48 -8.01 -23.21 -6.60
N ASP A 49 -8.25 -23.77 -5.41
CA ASP A 49 -9.20 -23.22 -4.44
C ASP A 49 -8.77 -21.81 -4.00
N SER A 50 -7.49 -21.62 -3.71
CA SER A 50 -6.92 -20.31 -3.37
C SER A 50 -7.03 -19.31 -4.51
N LEU A 51 -6.81 -19.72 -5.77
CA LEU A 51 -7.00 -18.86 -6.94
C LEU A 51 -8.46 -18.43 -7.10
N ILE A 52 -9.41 -19.35 -6.92
CA ILE A 52 -10.84 -19.03 -6.97
C ILE A 52 -11.18 -17.99 -5.91
N TYR A 53 -10.73 -18.21 -4.68
CA TYR A 53 -10.92 -17.27 -3.57
C TYR A 53 -10.33 -15.90 -3.88
N ILE A 54 -9.03 -15.83 -4.17
CA ILE A 54 -8.30 -14.58 -4.39
C ILE A 54 -8.91 -13.78 -5.54
N LEU A 55 -9.18 -14.43 -6.69
CA LEU A 55 -9.71 -13.74 -7.86
C LEU A 55 -11.16 -13.26 -7.65
N SER A 56 -11.96 -14.00 -6.89
CA SER A 56 -13.30 -13.55 -6.49
C SER A 56 -13.22 -12.30 -5.62
N GLU A 57 -12.38 -12.33 -4.58
CA GLU A 57 -12.19 -11.21 -3.67
C GLU A 57 -11.64 -9.98 -4.40
N LEU A 58 -10.60 -10.14 -5.23
CA LEU A 58 -10.05 -9.04 -6.04
C LEU A 58 -11.11 -8.38 -6.93
N LYS A 59 -12.00 -9.16 -7.54
CA LYS A 59 -13.10 -8.59 -8.35
C LYS A 59 -14.09 -7.82 -7.48
N CYS A 60 -14.44 -8.36 -6.31
CA CYS A 60 -15.34 -7.70 -5.37
C CYS A 60 -14.76 -6.36 -4.90
N VAL A 61 -13.51 -6.32 -4.42
CA VAL A 61 -12.90 -5.05 -4.00
C VAL A 61 -12.67 -4.08 -5.17
N ALA A 62 -12.34 -4.59 -6.36
CA ALA A 62 -12.22 -3.74 -7.55
C ALA A 62 -13.57 -3.09 -7.91
N LEU A 63 -14.65 -3.85 -7.84
CA LEU A 63 -16.01 -3.37 -8.07
C LEU A 63 -16.44 -2.36 -7.00
N ASP A 64 -16.21 -2.67 -5.73
CA ASP A 64 -16.65 -1.87 -4.60
C ASP A 64 -15.97 -0.49 -4.56
N VAL A 65 -14.65 -0.47 -4.72
CA VAL A 65 -13.84 0.75 -4.56
C VAL A 65 -13.77 1.57 -5.84
N PHE A 66 -13.64 0.92 -7.01
CA PHE A 66 -13.40 1.61 -8.28
C PHE A 66 -14.60 1.60 -9.22
N GLY A 67 -15.54 0.67 -9.04
CA GLY A 67 -16.71 0.51 -9.90
C GLY A 67 -16.48 -0.43 -11.08
N LYS A 68 -17.59 -0.96 -11.63
CA LYS A 68 -17.60 -1.96 -12.70
C LYS A 68 -16.95 -1.49 -13.99
N GLU A 69 -17.16 -0.23 -14.35
CA GLU A 69 -16.62 0.36 -15.60
C GLU A 69 -15.17 0.83 -15.43
N SER A 70 -14.54 0.59 -14.27
CA SER A 70 -13.17 1.03 -14.03
C SER A 70 -12.15 0.20 -14.78
N SER A 71 -11.05 0.85 -15.16
CA SER A 71 -9.90 0.16 -15.74
C SER A 71 -9.31 -0.90 -14.82
N ILE A 72 -9.41 -0.72 -13.49
CA ILE A 72 -8.95 -1.71 -12.51
C ILE A 72 -9.81 -2.98 -12.57
N PHE A 73 -11.14 -2.84 -12.51
CA PHE A 73 -12.04 -3.98 -12.59
C PHE A 73 -11.83 -4.77 -13.89
N ASN A 74 -11.72 -4.08 -15.02
CA ASN A 74 -11.44 -4.70 -16.31
C ASN A 74 -10.08 -5.42 -16.32
N LYS A 75 -9.06 -4.86 -15.69
CA LYS A 75 -7.74 -5.50 -15.58
C LYS A 75 -7.77 -6.75 -14.72
N VAL A 76 -8.50 -6.74 -13.60
CA VAL A 76 -8.68 -7.94 -12.75
C VAL A 76 -9.41 -9.05 -13.52
N CYS A 77 -10.47 -8.72 -14.27
CA CYS A 77 -11.18 -9.69 -15.10
C CYS A 77 -10.29 -10.29 -16.19
N TYR A 78 -9.47 -9.47 -16.85
CA TYR A 78 -8.48 -9.95 -17.82
C TYR A 78 -7.45 -10.87 -17.16
N LEU A 79 -6.92 -10.47 -16.01
CA LEU A 79 -5.93 -11.25 -15.27
C LEU A 79 -6.49 -12.60 -14.83
N GLU A 80 -7.74 -12.65 -14.36
CA GLU A 80 -8.41 -13.91 -14.03
C GLU A 80 -8.44 -14.88 -15.23
N GLN A 81 -8.78 -14.39 -16.43
CA GLN A 81 -8.82 -15.23 -17.64
C GLN A 81 -7.44 -15.78 -18.01
N ASP A 82 -6.42 -14.93 -17.95
CA ASP A 82 -5.04 -15.32 -18.26
C ASP A 82 -4.52 -16.32 -17.22
N ILE A 83 -4.71 -16.05 -15.93
CA ILE A 83 -4.31 -16.94 -14.83
C ILE A 83 -4.99 -18.31 -14.95
N LYS A 84 -6.31 -18.36 -15.19
CA LYS A 84 -7.03 -19.63 -15.35
C LYS A 84 -6.49 -20.46 -16.52
N THR A 85 -6.28 -19.82 -17.67
CA THR A 85 -5.77 -20.50 -18.86
C THR A 85 -4.38 -21.09 -18.62
N ASN A 86 -3.47 -20.33 -18.00
CA ASN A 86 -2.11 -20.78 -17.73
C ASN A 86 -2.06 -21.82 -16.60
N PHE A 87 -2.93 -21.71 -15.59
CA PHE A 87 -3.03 -22.71 -14.53
C PHE A 87 -3.40 -24.08 -15.09
N TYR A 88 -4.46 -24.17 -15.91
CA TYR A 88 -4.88 -25.44 -16.50
C TYR A 88 -3.82 -26.05 -17.43
N SER A 89 -2.97 -25.23 -18.04
CA SER A 89 -1.86 -25.71 -18.87
C SER A 89 -0.74 -26.40 -18.07
N CYS A 90 -0.71 -26.22 -16.74
CA CYS A 90 0.29 -26.84 -15.88
C CYS A 90 0.05 -28.35 -15.71
N GLY A 91 -1.21 -28.79 -15.62
CA GLY A 91 -1.54 -30.16 -15.22
C GLY A 91 -0.94 -30.52 -13.86
N PHE A 92 -0.64 -31.81 -13.64
CA PHE A 92 0.03 -32.31 -12.43
C PHE A 92 1.57 -32.28 -12.57
N ASP A 93 2.11 -31.13 -12.97
CA ASP A 93 3.56 -30.91 -13.13
C ASP A 93 4.01 -29.86 -12.12
N ILE A 94 4.72 -30.30 -11.07
CA ILE A 94 5.14 -29.44 -9.97
C ILE A 94 6.08 -28.31 -10.41
N GLU A 95 6.94 -28.53 -11.40
CA GLU A 95 7.86 -27.50 -11.85
C GLU A 95 7.11 -26.41 -12.64
N LYS A 96 6.11 -26.80 -13.43
CA LYS A 96 5.19 -25.84 -14.05
C LYS A 96 4.36 -25.09 -13.02
N LEU A 97 3.83 -25.76 -12.00
CA LEU A 97 3.03 -25.13 -10.94
C LEU A 97 3.85 -24.14 -10.10
N LYS A 98 5.11 -24.44 -9.79
CA LYS A 98 6.04 -23.52 -9.13
C LYS A 98 6.32 -22.29 -10.01
N SER A 99 6.62 -22.52 -11.29
CA SER A 99 6.86 -21.44 -12.25
C SER A 99 5.62 -20.56 -12.41
N PHE A 100 4.44 -21.17 -12.46
CA PHE A 100 3.15 -20.50 -12.50
C PHE A 100 2.94 -19.63 -11.25
N TYR A 101 3.14 -20.18 -10.05
CA TYR A 101 2.99 -19.44 -8.80
C TYR A 101 3.87 -18.17 -8.80
N GLN A 102 5.14 -18.30 -9.20
CA GLN A 102 6.04 -17.16 -9.31
C GLN A 102 5.54 -16.15 -10.35
N LYS A 103 5.25 -16.61 -11.56
CA LYS A 103 4.93 -15.75 -12.72
C LYS A 103 3.59 -15.05 -12.61
N TYR A 104 2.59 -15.63 -11.97
CA TYR A 104 1.22 -15.13 -11.97
C TYR A 104 0.72 -14.68 -10.59
N ILE A 105 1.37 -15.11 -9.51
CA ILE A 105 0.90 -14.84 -8.15
C ILE A 105 1.89 -13.95 -7.42
N SER A 106 3.12 -14.41 -7.18
CA SER A 106 4.00 -13.79 -6.18
C SER A 106 4.96 -12.74 -6.73
N ASN A 107 5.44 -12.86 -7.96
CA ASN A 107 6.48 -11.96 -8.47
C ASN A 107 5.97 -10.51 -8.53
N MET A 108 6.91 -9.59 -8.33
CA MET A 108 6.71 -8.16 -8.46
C MET A 108 7.95 -7.58 -9.12
N GLU A 109 7.79 -7.07 -10.34
CA GLU A 109 8.93 -6.50 -11.06
C GLU A 109 9.41 -5.21 -10.39
N PRO A 110 10.73 -5.01 -10.16
CA PRO A 110 11.22 -3.75 -9.60
C PRO A 110 10.81 -2.51 -10.42
N SER A 111 10.80 -2.62 -11.75
CA SER A 111 10.38 -1.49 -12.61
C SER A 111 8.90 -1.16 -12.46
N PHE A 112 8.06 -2.17 -12.18
CA PHE A 112 6.64 -1.97 -11.88
C PHE A 112 6.44 -1.19 -10.57
N ILE A 113 7.22 -1.51 -9.53
CA ILE A 113 7.18 -0.77 -8.25
C ILE A 113 7.50 0.71 -8.50
N ASP A 114 8.52 0.99 -9.29
CA ASP A 114 8.92 2.35 -9.63
C ASP A 114 7.85 3.09 -10.45
N ASP A 115 7.18 2.42 -11.39
CA ASP A 115 6.05 2.99 -12.12
C ASP A 115 4.86 3.32 -11.20
N VAL A 116 4.55 2.44 -10.23
CA VAL A 116 3.51 2.68 -9.22
C VAL A 116 3.85 3.92 -8.39
N LYS A 117 5.08 4.03 -7.89
CA LYS A 117 5.56 5.20 -7.14
C LYS A 117 5.45 6.50 -7.94
N ARG A 118 5.77 6.48 -9.24
CA ARG A 118 5.63 7.65 -10.13
C ARG A 118 4.19 8.06 -10.39
N SER A 119 3.27 7.09 -10.39
CA SER A 119 1.91 7.28 -10.88
C SER A 119 0.90 7.62 -9.79
N TYR A 120 1.14 7.20 -8.55
CA TYR A 120 0.19 7.32 -7.45
C TYR A 120 0.80 8.12 -6.29
N ILE A 121 0.84 9.44 -6.47
CA ILE A 121 1.36 10.42 -5.50
C ILE A 121 0.18 11.31 -5.04
N GLY A 122 0.05 11.52 -3.74
CA GLY A 122 -0.97 12.43 -3.17
C GLY A 122 -0.72 13.89 -3.55
N TYR A 123 -1.79 14.71 -3.56
CA TYR A 123 -1.73 16.16 -3.85
C TYR A 123 -1.03 16.56 -5.16
N TYR A 124 -0.92 15.64 -6.14
CA TYR A 124 -0.22 15.88 -7.40
C TYR A 124 -1.19 16.19 -8.56
N PHE A 125 -1.07 17.38 -9.14
CA PHE A 125 -1.79 17.79 -10.35
C PHE A 125 -0.98 17.43 -11.60
N GLY A 126 -1.28 16.28 -12.23
CA GLY A 126 -0.85 15.98 -13.61
C GLY A 126 0.07 14.77 -13.78
N GLY A 127 -0.49 13.55 -13.80
CA GLY A 127 0.25 12.32 -14.08
C GLY A 127 0.43 12.03 -15.59
N GLY A 128 1.58 12.40 -16.16
CA GLY A 128 1.99 12.04 -17.52
C GLY A 128 2.96 10.85 -17.51
N GLY A 129 2.43 9.63 -17.35
CA GLY A 129 3.24 8.40 -17.31
C GLY A 129 2.54 7.19 -17.95
N VAL A 130 3.32 6.14 -18.24
CA VAL A 130 2.76 4.84 -18.65
C VAL A 130 1.95 4.28 -17.47
N SER A 131 0.67 3.99 -17.70
CA SER A 131 -0.20 3.47 -16.64
C SER A 131 0.35 2.13 -16.10
N PRO A 132 0.77 2.03 -14.82
CA PRO A 132 1.29 0.80 -14.22
C PRO A 132 0.28 -0.34 -14.37
N LEU A 133 -1.01 -0.01 -14.38
CA LEU A 133 -2.12 -0.94 -14.58
C LEU A 133 -2.00 -1.79 -15.84
N LYS A 134 -1.41 -1.24 -16.92
CA LYS A 134 -1.19 -2.02 -18.15
C LYS A 134 -0.11 -3.09 -17.97
N LYS A 135 0.90 -2.80 -17.13
CA LYS A 135 2.05 -3.68 -16.87
C LYS A 135 1.77 -4.73 -15.81
N ALA A 136 0.87 -4.46 -14.86
CA ALA A 136 0.51 -5.41 -13.81
C ALA A 136 0.16 -6.78 -14.40
N SER A 137 0.87 -7.81 -13.99
CA SER A 137 0.81 -9.15 -14.57
C SER A 137 0.61 -10.25 -13.52
N THR A 138 0.81 -9.91 -12.25
CA THR A 138 0.61 -10.83 -11.12
C THR A 138 -0.49 -10.35 -10.16
N ILE A 139 -1.00 -11.28 -9.35
CA ILE A 139 -1.90 -10.97 -8.23
C ILE A 139 -1.24 -9.97 -7.27
N ASN A 140 0.03 -10.19 -6.90
CA ASN A 140 0.77 -9.32 -5.99
C ASN A 140 0.94 -7.90 -6.55
N GLU A 141 1.20 -7.76 -7.86
CA GLU A 141 1.30 -6.47 -8.53
C GLU A 141 -0.02 -5.70 -8.56
N ILE A 142 -1.13 -6.38 -8.88
CA ILE A 142 -2.47 -5.76 -8.84
C ILE A 142 -2.82 -5.31 -7.42
N LEU A 143 -2.52 -6.12 -6.42
CA LEU A 143 -2.80 -5.81 -5.03
C LEU A 143 -2.00 -4.58 -4.57
N HIS A 144 -0.71 -4.54 -4.88
CA HIS A 144 0.16 -3.40 -4.60
C HIS A 144 -0.30 -2.11 -5.30
N LEU A 145 -0.76 -2.22 -6.55
CA LEU A 145 -1.30 -1.09 -7.31
C LEU A 145 -2.60 -0.56 -6.69
N MET A 146 -3.55 -1.44 -6.36
CA MET A 146 -4.82 -1.05 -5.73
C MET A 146 -4.57 -0.38 -4.39
N HIS A 147 -3.72 -0.97 -3.56
CA HIS A 147 -3.32 -0.42 -2.27
C HIS A 147 -2.71 0.97 -2.41
N SER A 148 -1.71 1.13 -3.29
CA SER A 148 -1.06 2.41 -3.54
C SER A 148 -2.03 3.46 -4.08
N ARG A 149 -2.95 3.07 -4.96
CA ARG A 149 -3.96 3.98 -5.51
C ARG A 149 -5.01 4.41 -4.49
N ILE A 150 -5.30 3.60 -3.47
CA ILE A 150 -6.25 3.96 -2.41
C ILE A 150 -5.60 4.91 -1.41
N ILE A 151 -4.43 4.53 -0.89
CA ILE A 151 -3.73 5.31 0.14
C ILE A 151 -3.30 6.68 -0.37
N ASN A 152 -2.90 6.78 -1.63
CA ASN A 152 -2.44 8.04 -2.23
C ASN A 152 -3.57 8.86 -2.92
N ASN A 153 -4.84 8.53 -2.68
CA ASN A 153 -5.97 9.25 -3.29
C ASN A 153 -6.62 10.22 -2.30
N GLU A 154 -6.12 11.45 -2.29
CA GLU A 154 -6.64 12.58 -1.50
C GLU A 154 -8.17 12.70 -1.60
N GLY A 155 -8.73 12.73 -2.80
CA GLY A 155 -10.17 12.91 -3.00
C GLY A 155 -11.00 11.76 -2.41
N LEU A 156 -10.49 10.53 -2.44
CA LEU A 156 -11.12 9.39 -1.77
C LEU A 156 -11.08 9.56 -0.25
N LEU A 157 -9.91 9.87 0.31
CA LEU A 157 -9.70 10.04 1.75
C LEU A 157 -10.52 11.20 2.32
N GLN A 158 -10.52 12.36 1.65
CA GLN A 158 -11.30 13.54 2.05
C GLN A 158 -12.81 13.33 1.93
N SER A 159 -13.23 12.38 1.09
CA SER A 159 -14.66 12.03 0.96
C SER A 159 -15.18 11.12 2.08
N ILE A 160 -14.31 10.69 2.99
CA ILE A 160 -14.68 9.94 4.19
C ILE A 160 -15.22 10.91 5.27
N PRO A 161 -16.23 10.52 6.07
CA PRO A 161 -16.88 11.41 7.01
C PRO A 161 -15.90 12.04 8.01
N LEU A 162 -16.01 13.36 8.18
CA LEU A 162 -15.22 14.13 9.13
C LEU A 162 -15.69 13.85 10.57
N LEU A 163 -14.74 13.56 11.45
CA LEU A 163 -14.96 13.32 12.87
C LEU A 163 -14.52 14.50 13.74
N ASN A 164 -13.39 15.11 13.36
CA ASN A 164 -12.80 16.25 14.06
C ASN A 164 -11.81 16.98 13.13
N GLU A 165 -11.50 18.24 13.43
CA GLU A 165 -10.50 19.04 12.73
C GLU A 165 -9.83 20.02 13.69
N LYS A 166 -8.57 20.36 13.41
CA LYS A 166 -7.83 21.42 14.10
C LYS A 166 -6.82 22.03 13.14
N ASP A 167 -6.50 23.31 13.32
CA ASP A 167 -5.44 23.95 12.54
C ASP A 167 -4.10 23.87 13.29
N ASN A 168 -3.02 23.72 12.53
CA ASN A 168 -1.66 23.85 13.04
C ASN A 168 -1.23 25.33 13.11
N GLN A 169 -0.06 25.61 13.66
CA GLN A 169 0.48 26.97 13.80
C GLN A 169 0.77 27.67 12.47
N HIS A 170 0.71 26.93 11.36
CA HIS A 170 0.89 27.41 9.99
C HIS A 170 -0.44 27.64 9.26
N ASN A 171 -1.58 27.58 9.96
CA ASN A 171 -2.93 27.67 9.41
C ASN A 171 -3.26 26.57 8.38
N ASN A 172 -2.63 25.41 8.49
CA ASN A 172 -2.99 24.22 7.73
C ASN A 172 -3.89 23.31 8.58
N THR A 173 -4.95 22.81 7.95
CA THR A 173 -5.94 21.95 8.63
C THR A 173 -5.43 20.51 8.77
N ILE A 174 -5.59 19.96 9.96
CA ILE A 174 -5.41 18.56 10.31
C ILE A 174 -6.81 17.97 10.53
N SER A 175 -7.22 17.04 9.68
CA SER A 175 -8.55 16.42 9.70
C SER A 175 -8.48 14.99 10.22
N LEU A 176 -9.40 14.61 11.11
CA LEU A 176 -9.67 13.23 11.48
C LEU A 176 -10.98 12.76 10.84
N ARG A 177 -10.94 11.64 10.12
CA ARG A 177 -12.07 11.09 9.37
C ARG A 177 -12.26 9.60 9.66
N GLY A 178 -13.42 9.06 9.30
CA GLY A 178 -13.70 7.62 9.30
C GLY A 178 -14.59 7.19 10.44
N ILE A 179 -14.22 6.13 11.14
CA ILE A 179 -14.97 5.62 12.31
C ILE A 179 -14.35 6.10 13.63
N ARG A 180 -15.16 6.14 14.69
CA ARG A 180 -14.68 6.49 16.04
C ARG A 180 -13.79 5.38 16.59
N ASN A 181 -12.61 5.75 17.08
CA ASN A 181 -11.69 4.85 17.77
C ASN A 181 -10.89 5.65 18.82
N PRO A 182 -11.00 5.33 20.13
CA PRO A 182 -10.39 6.14 21.18
C PRO A 182 -8.87 6.29 21.07
N MET A 183 -8.17 5.25 20.62
CA MET A 183 -6.71 5.27 20.49
C MET A 183 -6.27 6.22 19.38
N PHE A 184 -6.90 6.14 18.21
CA PHE A 184 -6.58 7.03 17.09
C PHE A 184 -7.11 8.46 17.30
N GLU A 185 -8.22 8.64 18.01
CA GLU A 185 -8.68 9.96 18.45
C GLU A 185 -7.67 10.60 19.41
N GLN A 186 -7.11 9.83 20.36
CA GLN A 186 -6.04 10.31 21.23
C GLN A 186 -4.78 10.65 20.42
N LEU A 187 -4.39 9.82 19.45
CA LEU A 187 -3.26 10.10 18.57
C LEU A 187 -3.46 11.41 17.79
N PHE A 188 -4.67 11.65 17.26
CA PHE A 188 -5.03 12.93 16.62
C PHE A 188 -4.91 14.11 17.58
N MET A 189 -5.39 13.98 18.83
CA MET A 189 -5.26 15.04 19.84
C MET A 189 -3.78 15.34 20.14
N MET A 190 -2.94 14.31 20.20
CA MET A 190 -1.50 14.43 20.45
C MET A 190 -0.69 14.90 19.23
N PHE A 191 -1.28 14.93 18.03
CA PHE A 191 -0.57 15.36 16.82
C PHE A 191 -0.02 16.80 17.02
N PRO A 192 1.30 17.04 16.88
CA PRO A 192 1.90 18.33 17.21
C PRO A 192 1.41 19.43 16.26
N ILE A 193 0.98 20.56 16.82
CA ILE A 193 0.51 21.71 16.04
C ILE A 193 1.65 22.60 15.54
N ASP A 194 2.85 22.42 16.05
CA ASP A 194 4.09 23.11 15.68
C ASP A 194 4.91 22.31 14.64
N LEU A 195 4.43 21.14 14.23
CA LEU A 195 5.04 20.38 13.15
C LEU A 195 4.85 21.13 11.84
N ASP A 196 5.97 21.45 11.19
CA ASP A 196 5.99 22.10 9.88
C ASP A 196 5.51 21.12 8.79
N CYS A 197 4.19 21.01 8.65
CA CYS A 197 3.51 20.23 7.63
C CYS A 197 2.31 20.99 7.07
N GLY A 198 1.93 20.62 5.85
CA GLY A 198 0.74 21.13 5.18
C GLY A 198 -0.54 20.49 5.70
N ILE A 199 -1.58 20.55 4.87
CA ILE A 199 -2.83 19.84 5.08
C ILE A 199 -2.54 18.37 5.41
N THR A 200 -3.17 17.87 6.47
CA THR A 200 -2.98 16.49 6.94
C THR A 200 -4.33 15.82 7.11
N ASP A 201 -4.53 14.69 6.43
CA ASP A 201 -5.73 13.86 6.55
C ASP A 201 -5.38 12.57 7.32
N MET A 202 -6.06 12.31 8.43
CA MET A 202 -5.99 11.08 9.22
C MET A 202 -7.31 10.33 9.08
N VAL A 203 -7.29 9.11 8.53
CA VAL A 203 -8.49 8.32 8.23
C VAL A 203 -8.49 7.01 9.00
N ILE A 204 -9.36 6.90 10.00
CA ILE A 204 -9.56 5.67 10.76
C ILE A 204 -10.39 4.71 9.93
N ILE A 205 -9.75 3.66 9.41
CA ILE A 205 -10.39 2.65 8.58
C ILE A 205 -11.18 1.68 9.44
N ASN A 206 -10.54 1.11 10.45
CA ASN A 206 -11.12 0.13 11.37
C ASN A 206 -10.43 0.23 12.74
N GLU A 207 -10.75 -0.68 13.67
CA GLU A 207 -10.18 -0.70 15.03
C GLU A 207 -8.65 -0.84 15.09
N LYS A 208 -8.01 -1.25 14.00
CA LYS A 208 -6.58 -1.53 13.90
C LYS A 208 -5.84 -0.65 12.90
N THR A 209 -6.52 -0.07 11.92
CA THR A 209 -5.88 0.58 10.78
C THR A 209 -6.21 2.07 10.71
N LEU A 210 -5.17 2.89 10.66
CA LEU A 210 -5.21 4.33 10.41
C LEU A 210 -4.36 4.63 9.18
N ILE A 211 -4.91 5.40 8.24
CA ILE A 211 -4.15 5.98 7.13
C ILE A 211 -3.89 7.45 7.43
N MET A 212 -2.70 7.94 7.09
CA MET A 212 -2.39 9.36 7.13
C MET A 212 -1.79 9.81 5.81
N MET A 213 -2.21 10.98 5.34
CA MET A 213 -1.55 11.69 4.27
C MET A 213 -1.10 13.05 4.81
N VAL A 214 0.21 13.30 4.79
CA VAL A 214 0.85 14.49 5.38
C VAL A 214 1.48 15.30 4.25
N ARG A 215 0.87 16.44 3.91
CA ARG A 215 1.38 17.32 2.87
C ARG A 215 2.67 18.03 3.30
N ASP A 216 3.50 18.40 2.32
CA ASP A 216 4.77 19.14 2.43
C ASP A 216 5.91 18.35 3.10
N ARG A 217 5.64 17.13 3.58
CA ARG A 217 6.65 16.14 3.97
C ARG A 217 6.86 15.18 2.81
N GLY A 218 8.07 15.18 2.24
CA GLY A 218 8.40 14.39 1.06
C GLY A 218 7.43 14.64 -0.11
N HIS A 219 6.96 15.89 -0.28
CA HIS A 219 5.84 16.32 -1.11
C HIS A 219 4.45 15.91 -0.57
N ALA A 220 4.21 14.60 -0.40
CA ALA A 220 2.95 14.04 0.10
C ALA A 220 3.20 12.69 0.77
N LEU A 221 3.67 12.72 2.02
CA LEU A 221 4.00 11.54 2.79
C LEU A 221 2.72 10.74 3.09
N SER A 222 2.71 9.48 2.70
CA SER A 222 1.62 8.55 3.01
C SER A 222 2.06 7.55 4.08
N ILE A 223 1.20 7.30 5.05
CA ILE A 223 1.47 6.43 6.21
C ILE A 223 0.27 5.51 6.43
N GLU A 224 0.53 4.24 6.67
CA GLU A 224 -0.42 3.28 7.22
C GLU A 224 0.08 2.83 8.60
N VAL A 225 -0.77 2.95 9.60
CA VAL A 225 -0.53 2.42 10.95
C VAL A 225 -1.47 1.24 11.18
N THR A 226 -0.90 0.07 11.46
CA THR A 226 -1.65 -1.15 11.79
C THR A 226 -1.31 -1.63 13.20
N LEU A 227 -2.34 -1.78 14.05
CA LEU A 227 -2.24 -2.25 15.42
C LEU A 227 -2.32 -3.78 15.50
N ASN A 228 -1.32 -4.38 16.15
CA ASN A 228 -1.16 -5.82 16.37
C ASN A 228 -0.89 -6.12 17.84
N LYS A 229 -1.97 -6.27 18.62
CA LYS A 229 -1.92 -6.48 20.08
C LYS A 229 -1.12 -5.35 20.76
N ASP A 230 0.09 -5.65 21.23
CA ASP A 230 0.95 -4.72 21.95
C ASP A 230 1.89 -3.92 21.04
N ASN A 231 1.93 -4.25 19.74
CA ASN A 231 2.79 -3.59 18.75
C ASN A 231 1.97 -2.81 17.72
N ALA A 232 2.55 -1.74 17.20
CA ALA A 232 2.08 -0.98 16.06
C ALA A 232 3.13 -1.08 14.94
N ARG A 233 2.66 -1.30 13.72
CA ARG A 233 3.47 -1.28 12.50
C ARG A 233 3.13 -0.02 11.72
N ILE A 234 4.15 0.78 11.41
CA ILE A 234 4.06 2.02 10.63
C ILE A 234 4.71 1.73 9.28
N GLU A 235 3.91 1.65 8.23
CA GLU A 235 4.37 1.54 6.84
C GLU A 235 4.19 2.89 6.16
N TYR A 236 5.19 3.32 5.41
CA TYR A 236 5.15 4.66 4.82
C TYR A 236 5.74 4.70 3.43
N PHE A 237 5.32 5.70 2.66
CA PHE A 237 5.82 6.02 1.32
C PHE A 237 6.16 7.51 1.23
N ILE A 238 7.42 7.79 0.88
CA ILE A 238 7.97 9.11 0.59
C ILE A 238 8.03 9.25 -0.94
N PRO A 239 7.11 10.00 -1.57
CA PRO A 239 7.02 10.05 -3.03
C PRO A 239 8.09 10.89 -3.71
N LYS A 240 8.78 11.76 -2.96
CA LYS A 240 9.85 12.60 -3.49
C LYS A 240 11.07 12.58 -2.58
N ILE A 241 12.22 12.24 -3.15
CA ILE A 241 13.51 12.25 -2.43
C ILE A 241 14.11 13.66 -2.50
N CYS A 242 13.78 14.51 -1.53
CA CYS A 242 14.32 15.88 -1.47
C CYS A 242 15.79 15.91 -1.06
N ASN A 243 16.18 15.02 -0.13
CA ASN A 243 17.54 14.96 0.40
C ASN A 243 17.90 13.50 0.73
N VAL A 244 18.82 12.92 -0.04
CA VAL A 244 19.23 11.50 0.08
C VAL A 244 19.80 11.19 1.47
N GLU A 245 20.60 12.08 2.04
CA GLU A 245 21.22 11.86 3.36
C GLU A 245 20.18 11.88 4.48
N MET A 246 19.24 12.81 4.44
CA MET A 246 18.15 12.89 5.42
C MET A 246 17.23 11.68 5.29
N VAL A 247 16.80 11.34 4.07
CA VAL A 247 15.95 10.16 3.83
C VAL A 247 16.62 8.89 4.33
N ASN A 248 17.91 8.69 4.04
CA ASN A 248 18.63 7.51 4.48
C ASN A 248 18.84 7.42 6.01
N LYS A 249 18.58 8.48 6.78
CA LYS A 249 18.58 8.46 8.26
C LYS A 249 17.22 8.08 8.85
N ILE A 250 16.16 8.05 8.04
CA ILE A 250 14.81 7.70 8.51
C ILE A 250 14.78 6.22 8.96
N PRO A 251 14.17 5.91 10.13
CA PRO A 251 14.09 4.54 10.62
C PRO A 251 13.32 3.63 9.66
N GLY A 252 13.85 2.43 9.38
CA GLY A 252 13.15 1.44 8.56
C GLY A 252 13.11 1.70 7.06
N VAL A 253 13.80 2.75 6.58
CA VAL A 253 13.78 3.15 5.18
C VAL A 253 14.53 2.18 4.27
N ASN A 254 13.95 1.89 3.10
CA ASN A 254 14.69 1.31 2.00
C ASN A 254 15.66 2.36 1.45
N LYS A 255 16.96 2.07 1.50
CA LYS A 255 18.01 3.05 1.16
C LYS A 255 17.85 3.55 -0.27
N VAL A 256 18.12 4.84 -0.45
CA VAL A 256 18.00 5.58 -1.71
C VAL A 256 19.32 6.20 -2.13
N ASN A 257 19.38 6.57 -3.41
CA ASN A 257 20.42 7.37 -4.06
C ASN A 257 19.77 8.51 -4.87
N ASP A 258 20.59 9.30 -5.56
CA ASP A 258 20.12 10.47 -6.33
C ASP A 258 19.17 10.11 -7.49
N ASP A 259 19.21 8.87 -7.98
CA ASP A 259 18.35 8.39 -9.08
C ASP A 259 17.00 7.83 -8.58
N SER A 260 16.80 7.77 -7.26
CA SER A 260 15.62 7.19 -6.64
C SER A 260 14.40 8.10 -6.78
N ILE A 261 13.32 7.56 -7.32
CA ILE A 261 12.05 8.30 -7.53
C ILE A 261 11.37 8.62 -6.20
N GLY A 262 11.36 7.64 -5.30
CA GLY A 262 10.68 7.66 -4.01
C GLY A 262 11.00 6.39 -3.24
N THR A 263 10.68 6.35 -1.96
CA THR A 263 11.03 5.21 -1.10
C THR A 263 9.92 4.83 -0.14
N THR A 264 9.97 3.59 0.31
CA THR A 264 9.10 3.06 1.35
C THR A 264 9.93 2.66 2.56
N GLY A 265 9.26 2.48 3.69
CA GLY A 265 9.88 1.87 4.85
C GLY A 265 8.86 1.36 5.85
N THR A 266 9.38 0.69 6.86
CA THR A 266 8.57 0.05 7.90
C THR A 266 9.23 0.24 9.27
N ILE A 267 8.45 0.70 10.24
CA ILE A 267 8.85 0.82 11.64
C ILE A 267 7.90 -0.03 12.49
N GLU A 268 8.44 -0.84 13.39
CA GLU A 268 7.66 -1.56 14.39
C GLU A 268 7.99 -1.02 15.78
N VAL A 269 6.96 -0.67 16.55
CA VAL A 269 7.08 -0.12 17.90
C VAL A 269 6.00 -0.68 18.82
N GLU A 270 6.22 -0.65 20.12
CA GLU A 270 5.14 -0.91 21.08
C GLU A 270 4.06 0.18 20.95
N VAL A 271 2.77 -0.18 21.10
CA VAL A 271 1.63 0.75 20.97
C VAL A 271 1.77 1.96 21.89
N LYS A 272 2.32 1.78 23.09
CA LYS A 272 2.55 2.88 24.05
C LYS A 272 3.53 3.95 23.55
N ASN A 273 4.44 3.58 22.63
CA ASN A 273 5.45 4.45 22.04
C ASN A 273 5.04 5.00 20.67
N LEU A 274 3.89 4.57 20.12
CA LEU A 274 3.42 4.93 18.79
C LEU A 274 3.34 6.46 18.58
N PRO A 275 2.77 7.28 19.48
CA PRO A 275 2.70 8.73 19.26
C PRO A 275 4.10 9.35 19.06
N THR A 276 5.02 9.07 19.98
CA THR A 276 6.40 9.61 19.90
C THR A 276 7.13 9.10 18.67
N ALA A 277 7.05 7.81 18.35
CA ALA A 277 7.72 7.24 17.19
C ALA A 277 7.19 7.84 15.88
N LEU A 278 5.87 7.94 15.73
CA LEU A 278 5.21 8.46 14.54
C LEU A 278 5.54 9.93 14.29
N PHE A 279 5.41 10.79 15.31
CA PHE A 279 5.63 12.22 15.14
C PHE A 279 7.11 12.56 14.93
N ASN A 280 8.01 11.89 15.66
CA ASN A 280 9.45 12.03 15.41
C ASN A 280 9.80 11.59 13.98
N PHE A 281 9.25 10.47 13.52
CA PHE A 281 9.42 10.02 12.14
C PHE A 281 8.96 11.08 11.12
N ILE A 282 7.73 11.60 11.25
CA ILE A 282 7.21 12.61 10.31
C ILE A 282 8.12 13.84 10.29
N SER A 283 8.61 14.28 11.45
CA SER A 283 9.53 15.44 11.56
C SER A 283 10.87 15.23 10.85
N MET A 284 11.32 13.98 10.70
CA MET A 284 12.57 13.63 10.01
C MET A 284 12.41 13.58 8.48
N VAL A 285 11.18 13.47 7.97
CA VAL A 285 10.94 13.44 6.53
C VAL A 285 11.25 14.83 5.96
N PRO A 286 12.18 14.95 4.99
CA PRO A 286 12.56 16.24 4.43
C PRO A 286 11.38 16.88 3.69
N THR A 287 11.38 18.21 3.68
CA THR A 287 10.44 19.05 2.95
C THR A 287 10.97 19.40 1.56
N ASP A 288 10.16 20.08 0.75
CA ASP A 288 10.63 20.65 -0.52
C ASP A 288 11.70 21.75 -0.33
N MET A 289 11.84 22.32 0.88
CA MET A 289 12.88 23.30 1.19
C MET A 289 14.25 22.65 1.45
N ASP A 290 14.28 21.36 1.75
CA ASP A 290 15.52 20.59 1.99
C ASP A 290 16.16 20.08 0.69
N ILE A 291 15.61 20.46 -0.48
CA ILE A 291 16.10 20.01 -1.78
C ILE A 291 17.54 20.50 -1.99
N VAL A 292 18.47 19.56 -1.96
CA VAL A 292 19.86 19.82 -2.32
C VAL A 292 19.97 19.74 -3.84
N HIS A 293 20.05 20.90 -4.48
CA HIS A 293 20.36 20.95 -5.91
C HIS A 293 21.84 20.61 -6.07
N ASN A 294 22.15 19.44 -6.63
CA ASN A 294 23.49 19.10 -7.10
C ASN A 294 23.81 19.93 -8.36
N TYR A 295 24.01 21.25 -8.21
CA TYR A 295 24.67 22.08 -9.22
C TYR A 295 26.16 21.73 -9.23
N GLY A 296 26.53 20.56 -9.77
CA GLY A 296 27.89 20.06 -9.61
C GLY A 296 28.26 18.78 -10.36
N ARG A 297 27.65 18.47 -11.51
CA ARG A 297 28.24 17.58 -12.51
C ARG A 297 28.03 18.16 -13.91
N GLY A 298 28.68 19.29 -14.14
CA GLY A 298 28.91 19.81 -15.47
C GLY A 298 30.23 19.26 -16.02
N ILE A 299 30.11 18.60 -17.18
CA ILE A 299 31.14 18.25 -18.18
C ILE A 299 32.18 17.20 -17.76
#